data_AF-A0A523MLV0-F1
#
_entry.id   AF-A0A523MLV0-F1
#
_cell.length_a   1.000
_cell.length_b   1.000
_cell.length_c   1.000
_cell.angle_alpha   90.00
_cell.angle_beta   90.00
_cell.angle_gamma   90.00
#
_symmetry.space_group_name_H-M   'P 1'
#
loop_
_entity.id
_entity.type
_entity.pdbx_description
1 polymer ?
#
loop_
_entity_poly.entity_id
_entity_poly.type
_entity_poly.pdbx_seq_one_letter_code
_entity_poly.pdbx_strand_id
1 'polypeptide(L)'
;MACGSRGQRRNDGPTRDRDAVSRRSAPCQRAGSGGDQRQGAGTTSVVSNPGRSGECSGDGGSARRGCVGPAHHRSACPRVPVVVVAQKQAGSPLLAPDEPAPFELLEVDGPRPLVLACDHASNRVPRSLHGLGLNGDSLTAHIAWDIGAGAVTRLLSERLQASAVLANYSRLVIDLNRDLNDPSAFPAISDGVLIAANLDLSVTAKAERTRALFEAYHDALRGVIKAQTTTERTPVLICLHSFTPYVHGVWRPWQVGILWHDDPRLAVPLMTALREAGDLIVGDNEPYSGRHSADFTVDHHAETLGLAYAGIEIRQDLIDTESGQQRMADRLAAVLEVVLQDERLFRPFAG
;
A
#
# COMPACT_ATOMS: atom_id res chain seq x y z
N MET A 1 -13.59 -69.01 -44.09
CA MET A 1 -13.08 -68.51 -45.38
C MET A 1 -11.92 -67.56 -45.08
N ALA A 2 -10.73 -67.90 -45.64
CA ALA A 2 -9.53 -67.09 -45.98
C ALA A 2 -9.15 -65.85 -45.11
N CYS A 3 -7.95 -65.75 -44.50
CA CYS A 3 -6.59 -65.54 -45.08
C CYS A 3 -6.49 -64.17 -45.80
N GLY A 4 -5.54 -63.25 -45.60
CA GLY A 4 -4.32 -63.12 -44.80
C GLY A 4 -3.50 -61.88 -45.26
N SER A 5 -2.41 -61.60 -44.53
CA SER A 5 -1.14 -60.94 -44.94
C SER A 5 -1.01 -59.40 -45.17
N ARG A 6 -0.14 -58.82 -44.32
CA ARG A 6 1.12 -58.04 -44.57
C ARG A 6 1.19 -56.95 -45.67
N GLY A 7 1.78 -55.81 -45.30
CA GLY A 7 2.46 -54.93 -46.25
C GLY A 7 3.02 -53.62 -45.66
N GLN A 8 4.30 -53.62 -45.25
CA GLN A 8 5.13 -52.42 -45.07
C GLN A 8 5.45 -51.77 -46.43
N ARG A 9 5.57 -50.43 -46.47
CA ARG A 9 6.63 -49.71 -47.21
C ARG A 9 6.69 -48.22 -46.87
N ARG A 10 7.94 -47.76 -46.88
CA ARG A 10 8.50 -46.41 -46.71
C ARG A 10 8.22 -45.53 -47.94
N ASN A 11 8.36 -44.21 -47.77
CA ASN A 11 9.05 -43.27 -48.68
C ASN A 11 9.00 -41.89 -48.00
N ASP A 12 10.13 -41.33 -47.57
CA ASP A 12 11.10 -40.56 -48.36
C ASP A 12 10.62 -39.12 -48.61
N GLY A 13 11.25 -38.18 -47.92
CA GLY A 13 11.04 -36.74 -48.12
C GLY A 13 11.70 -36.22 -49.40
N PRO A 14 11.73 -34.89 -49.55
CA PRO A 14 12.97 -34.28 -49.99
C PRO A 14 13.39 -33.08 -49.12
N THR A 15 14.70 -33.05 -48.89
CA THR A 15 15.51 -31.93 -48.44
C THR A 15 15.69 -30.89 -49.56
N ARG A 16 15.86 -29.61 -49.17
CA ARG A 16 16.70 -28.53 -49.74
C ARG A 16 16.32 -27.24 -49.00
N ASP A 17 17.09 -26.73 -48.05
CA ASP A 17 18.43 -26.11 -48.11
C ASP A 17 18.42 -24.69 -48.72
N ARG A 18 18.99 -23.76 -47.93
CA ARG A 18 19.52 -22.41 -48.24
C ARG A 18 18.54 -21.23 -48.34
N ASP A 19 18.63 -20.29 -47.39
CA ASP A 19 19.54 -19.15 -47.54
C ASP A 19 19.69 -18.33 -46.25
N ALA A 20 20.94 -17.99 -45.96
CA ALA A 20 21.37 -17.10 -44.92
C ALA A 20 21.39 -15.66 -45.44
N VAL A 21 20.87 -14.70 -44.66
CA VAL A 21 21.29 -13.30 -44.76
C VAL A 21 21.55 -12.75 -43.36
N SER A 22 22.81 -12.82 -42.98
CA SER A 22 23.46 -11.88 -42.05
C SER A 22 23.39 -10.47 -42.64
N ARG A 23 22.98 -9.48 -41.84
CA ARG A 23 23.39 -8.07 -42.02
C ARG A 23 23.44 -7.33 -40.67
N ARG A 24 24.68 -7.25 -40.17
CA ARG A 24 25.39 -6.05 -39.69
C ARG A 24 24.88 -5.33 -38.44
N SER A 25 25.69 -5.50 -37.40
CA SER A 25 26.02 -4.54 -36.35
C SER A 25 26.44 -3.16 -36.89
N ALA A 26 26.11 -2.10 -36.15
CA ALA A 26 26.87 -0.85 -36.13
C ALA A 26 26.88 -0.28 -34.69
N PRO A 27 27.92 0.49 -34.30
CA PRO A 27 28.38 0.55 -32.92
C PRO A 27 28.21 1.91 -32.21
N CYS A 28 28.25 1.86 -30.88
CA CYS A 28 28.94 2.75 -29.95
C CYS A 28 28.95 4.28 -30.23
N GLN A 29 28.33 5.05 -29.33
CA GLN A 29 28.90 6.32 -28.87
C GLN A 29 28.81 6.44 -27.35
N ARG A 30 29.99 6.35 -26.74
CA ARG A 30 30.32 6.92 -25.42
C ARG A 30 30.63 8.41 -25.61
N ALA A 31 30.14 9.24 -24.71
CA ALA A 31 30.84 10.42 -24.17
C ALA A 31 30.91 10.16 -22.66
N GLY A 32 32.05 10.15 -21.96
CA GLY A 32 33.14 11.13 -21.98
C GLY A 32 32.78 12.24 -20.99
N SER A 33 32.87 12.00 -19.67
CA SER A 33 34.03 12.29 -18.79
C SER A 33 34.09 13.74 -18.28
N GLY A 34 34.16 13.88 -16.95
CA GLY A 34 34.50 15.10 -16.20
C GLY A 34 33.51 15.33 -15.06
N GLY A 35 33.89 15.50 -13.81
CA GLY A 35 35.18 15.57 -13.16
C GLY A 35 34.95 15.61 -11.65
N ASP A 36 35.92 15.07 -10.93
CA ASP A 36 36.11 15.11 -9.49
C ASP A 36 36.15 16.56 -8.97
N GLN A 37 35.43 16.87 -7.88
CA GLN A 37 35.93 17.81 -6.88
C GLN A 37 35.17 17.71 -5.54
N ARG A 38 35.95 17.31 -4.54
CA ARG A 38 35.69 17.39 -3.10
C ARG A 38 35.70 18.84 -2.59
N GLN A 39 35.13 18.98 -1.39
CA GLN A 39 35.39 19.96 -0.31
C GLN A 39 34.66 21.31 -0.36
N GLY A 40 34.06 21.65 0.79
CA GLY A 40 33.60 23.00 1.08
C GLY A 40 32.62 23.07 2.25
N ALA A 41 33.07 22.72 3.47
CA ALA A 41 32.38 23.09 4.69
C ALA A 41 32.36 24.64 4.82
N GLY A 42 31.21 25.21 5.16
CA GLY A 42 31.04 26.64 5.36
C GLY A 42 29.83 26.91 6.25
N THR A 43 30.09 27.03 7.55
CA THR A 43 29.18 27.50 8.58
C THR A 43 28.91 29.00 8.48
N THR A 44 27.90 29.45 9.25
CA THR A 44 27.54 30.84 9.62
C THR A 44 26.62 31.56 8.61
N SER A 45 25.59 32.33 8.98
CA SER A 45 25.22 32.93 10.27
C SER A 45 23.72 33.20 10.34
N VAL A 46 23.19 33.13 11.55
CA VAL A 46 21.91 33.68 12.01
C VAL A 46 21.89 35.20 11.82
N VAL A 47 20.79 35.76 11.30
CA VAL A 47 20.44 37.18 11.49
C VAL A 47 19.00 37.27 11.98
N SER A 48 18.88 37.46 13.29
CA SER A 48 17.66 37.91 13.97
C SER A 48 17.46 39.41 13.68
N ASN A 49 16.22 39.82 13.37
CA ASN A 49 15.85 41.22 13.30
C ASN A 49 14.78 41.50 14.38
N PRO A 50 15.08 42.30 15.43
CA PRO A 50 14.09 42.69 16.42
C PRO A 50 13.54 44.10 16.16
N GLY A 51 12.23 44.23 16.33
CA GLY A 51 11.60 45.41 16.93
C GLY A 51 11.29 46.60 16.01
N ARG A 52 10.01 46.98 15.99
CA ARG A 52 9.58 48.20 16.68
C ARG A 52 8.05 48.31 16.72
N SER A 53 7.55 48.25 17.95
CA SER A 53 6.28 48.83 18.39
C SER A 53 6.35 50.36 18.27
N GLY A 54 5.32 50.95 17.66
CA GLY A 54 5.07 52.38 17.66
C GLY A 54 3.78 52.66 18.41
N GLU A 55 3.90 53.20 19.62
CA GLU A 55 2.80 53.76 20.40
C GLU A 55 2.25 55.02 19.71
N CYS A 56 0.92 55.14 19.66
CA CYS A 56 0.22 56.34 19.25
C CYS A 56 -0.15 57.16 20.48
N SER A 57 0.13 58.46 20.46
CA SER A 57 -0.36 59.46 21.41
C SER A 57 -0.67 60.74 20.64
N GLY A 58 -1.79 61.39 20.95
CA GLY A 58 -2.02 62.79 20.55
C GLY A 58 -3.44 63.12 20.05
N ASP A 59 -4.31 63.41 21.01
CA ASP A 59 -5.37 64.43 21.06
C ASP A 59 -6.03 65.05 19.81
N GLY A 60 -7.37 65.12 19.89
CA GLY A 60 -8.09 66.41 19.92
C GLY A 60 -8.61 66.98 18.60
N GLY A 61 -9.94 67.03 18.43
CA GLY A 61 -10.56 67.90 17.42
C GLY A 61 -12.00 67.58 17.05
N SER A 62 -12.96 68.19 17.75
CA SER A 62 -14.37 68.26 17.36
C SER A 62 -14.59 69.24 16.21
N ALA A 63 -15.20 68.81 15.11
CA ALA A 63 -16.12 69.66 14.32
C ALA A 63 -16.98 68.82 13.36
N ARG A 64 -18.29 69.09 13.42
CA ARG A 64 -19.34 68.55 12.55
C ARG A 64 -19.20 69.08 11.11
N ARG A 65 -19.49 68.23 10.11
CA ARG A 65 -20.31 68.54 8.91
C ARG A 65 -20.55 67.27 8.09
N GLY A 66 -21.79 67.12 7.64
CA GLY A 66 -22.27 65.93 6.93
C GLY A 66 -21.74 65.84 5.50
N CYS A 67 -21.49 64.60 5.10
CA CYS A 67 -21.38 64.18 3.70
C CYS A 67 -22.23 62.93 3.54
N VAL A 68 -23.21 63.00 2.63
CA VAL A 68 -24.02 61.88 2.18
C VAL A 68 -23.14 61.03 1.25
N GLY A 69 -22.84 59.79 1.67
CA GLY A 69 -22.12 58.79 0.89
C GLY A 69 -23.02 57.60 0.54
N PRO A 70 -22.73 56.86 -0.55
CA PRO A 70 -23.65 55.92 -1.16
C PRO A 70 -23.83 54.63 -0.35
N ALA A 71 -24.98 53.98 -0.53
CA ALA A 71 -25.31 52.72 0.12
C ALA A 71 -24.32 51.61 -0.26
N HIS A 72 -23.44 51.26 0.68
CA HIS A 72 -22.62 50.06 0.58
C HIS A 72 -23.47 48.82 0.90
N HIS A 73 -23.61 47.94 -0.11
CA HIS A 73 -24.03 46.56 0.07
C HIS A 73 -23.18 45.91 1.17
N ARG A 74 -23.81 45.54 2.29
CA ARG A 74 -23.20 44.64 3.28
C ARG A 74 -23.17 43.24 2.69
N SER A 75 -22.07 42.89 2.03
CA SER A 75 -21.74 41.49 1.76
C SER A 75 -21.55 40.80 3.11
N ALA A 76 -22.47 39.90 3.46
CA ALA A 76 -22.29 39.02 4.59
C ALA A 76 -21.11 38.08 4.28
N CYS A 77 -20.04 38.14 5.07
CA CYS A 77 -19.02 37.10 5.04
C CYS A 77 -19.70 35.74 5.29
N PRO A 78 -19.49 34.72 4.43
CA PRO A 78 -19.97 33.39 4.72
C PRO A 78 -19.27 32.91 6.00
N ARG A 79 -20.06 32.58 7.02
CA ARG A 79 -19.57 31.95 8.25
C ARG A 79 -19.07 30.56 7.87
N VAL A 80 -17.75 30.36 7.91
CA VAL A 80 -17.17 29.02 7.89
C VAL A 80 -17.70 28.28 9.13
N PRO A 81 -18.35 27.11 8.98
CA PRO A 81 -18.79 26.35 10.13
C PRO A 81 -17.55 25.89 10.91
N VAL A 82 -17.37 26.41 12.11
CA VAL A 82 -16.39 25.89 13.07
C VAL A 82 -16.95 24.56 13.56
N VAL A 83 -16.40 23.46 13.06
CA VAL A 83 -16.69 22.12 13.59
C VAL A 83 -15.99 22.03 14.95
N VAL A 84 -16.78 22.09 16.02
CA VAL A 84 -16.28 21.85 17.38
C VAL A 84 -16.07 20.34 17.52
N VAL A 85 -14.80 19.90 17.49
CA VAL A 85 -14.44 18.51 17.81
C VAL A 85 -14.67 18.33 19.31
N ALA A 86 -15.68 17.53 19.68
CA ALA A 86 -15.89 17.15 21.07
C ALA A 86 -14.65 16.40 21.57
N GLN A 87 -14.03 16.90 22.64
CA GLN A 87 -12.90 16.21 23.25
C GLN A 87 -13.39 14.94 23.97
N LYS A 88 -12.80 13.80 23.62
CA LYS A 88 -13.01 12.51 24.28
C LYS A 88 -12.64 12.62 25.77
N GLN A 89 -13.48 12.05 26.65
CA GLN A 89 -13.14 11.96 28.08
C GLN A 89 -11.91 11.06 28.26
N ALA A 90 -10.93 11.54 29.04
CA ALA A 90 -9.73 10.79 29.36
C ALA A 90 -10.08 9.41 29.97
N GLY A 91 -9.59 8.33 29.35
CA GLY A 91 -9.70 6.96 29.87
C GLY A 91 -10.76 6.07 29.21
N SER A 92 -11.58 6.55 28.27
CA SER A 92 -12.44 5.66 27.47
C SER A 92 -11.63 4.92 26.40
N PRO A 93 -11.87 3.62 26.12
CA PRO A 93 -11.16 2.89 25.07
C PRO A 93 -11.45 3.47 23.67
N LEU A 94 -10.53 3.24 22.73
CA LEU A 94 -10.66 3.73 21.35
C LEU A 94 -11.86 3.11 20.65
N LEU A 95 -12.00 1.80 20.79
CA LEU A 95 -13.09 1.01 20.27
C LEU A 95 -14.12 0.79 21.38
N ALA A 96 -15.38 1.09 21.11
CA ALA A 96 -16.47 0.68 21.99
C ALA A 96 -16.65 -0.85 21.94
N PRO A 97 -17.20 -1.49 23.00
CA PRO A 97 -17.35 -2.95 23.06
C PRO A 97 -18.21 -3.55 21.94
N ASP A 98 -19.09 -2.75 21.32
CA ASP A 98 -19.97 -3.14 20.21
C ASP A 98 -19.39 -2.84 18.83
N GLU A 99 -18.20 -2.22 18.75
CA GLU A 99 -17.51 -2.01 17.48
C GLU A 99 -16.80 -3.30 17.02
N PRO A 100 -16.59 -3.47 15.70
CA PRO A 100 -15.82 -4.61 15.19
C PRO A 100 -14.43 -4.72 15.82
N ALA A 101 -13.93 -5.96 15.95
CA ALA A 101 -12.56 -6.24 16.37
C ALA A 101 -11.54 -5.49 15.51
N PRO A 102 -10.33 -5.19 16.02
CA PRO A 102 -9.30 -4.41 15.29
C PRO A 102 -8.86 -5.05 13.95
N PHE A 103 -9.03 -6.36 13.83
CA PHE A 103 -8.74 -7.12 12.62
C PHE A 103 -9.78 -8.23 12.44
N GLU A 104 -9.86 -8.75 11.22
CA GLU A 104 -10.53 -9.99 10.87
C GLU A 104 -9.45 -11.07 10.69
N LEU A 105 -9.66 -12.22 11.32
CA LEU A 105 -8.82 -13.40 11.15
C LEU A 105 -9.64 -14.48 10.44
N LEU A 106 -9.19 -14.86 9.25
CA LEU A 106 -9.65 -16.05 8.55
C LEU A 106 -8.67 -17.18 8.89
N GLU A 107 -9.04 -18.00 9.88
CA GLU A 107 -8.22 -19.15 10.26
C GLU A 107 -8.57 -20.34 9.38
N VAL A 108 -7.59 -20.80 8.60
CA VAL A 108 -7.75 -21.89 7.63
C VAL A 108 -6.61 -22.89 7.81
N ASP A 109 -6.99 -24.15 8.01
CA ASP A 109 -6.06 -25.29 7.98
C ASP A 109 -5.85 -25.74 6.53
N GLY A 110 -4.91 -25.07 5.87
CA GLY A 110 -4.59 -25.24 4.46
C GLY A 110 -3.59 -26.35 4.18
N PRO A 111 -3.49 -26.81 2.91
CA PRO A 111 -2.54 -27.84 2.52
C PRO A 111 -1.06 -27.37 2.54
N ARG A 112 -0.83 -26.06 2.64
CA ARG A 112 0.49 -25.43 2.60
C ARG A 112 0.56 -24.27 3.60
N PRO A 113 1.74 -24.01 4.22
CA PRO A 113 1.89 -22.91 5.14
C PRO A 113 1.95 -21.59 4.37
N LEU A 114 0.79 -20.99 4.15
CA LEU A 114 0.59 -19.72 3.46
C LEU A 114 -0.23 -18.78 4.34
N VAL A 115 0.25 -17.55 4.48
CA VAL A 115 -0.39 -16.48 5.23
C VAL A 115 -0.61 -15.28 4.32
N LEU A 116 -1.82 -14.75 4.33
CA LEU A 116 -2.18 -13.51 3.65
C LEU A 116 -2.33 -12.37 4.66
N ALA A 117 -1.86 -11.18 4.32
CA ALA A 117 -2.06 -9.96 5.10
C ALA A 117 -2.68 -8.87 4.23
N CYS A 118 -3.54 -8.04 4.80
CA CYS A 118 -4.09 -6.86 4.13
C CYS A 118 -4.25 -5.72 5.14
N ASP A 119 -3.21 -4.91 5.23
CA ASP A 119 -3.06 -3.84 6.24
C ASP A 119 -4.06 -2.69 6.04
N HIS A 120 -4.58 -2.54 4.81
CA HIS A 120 -5.45 -1.43 4.40
C HIS A 120 -6.84 -1.90 3.94
N ALA A 121 -7.35 -3.00 4.50
CA ALA A 121 -8.56 -3.67 4.03
C ALA A 121 -9.89 -2.93 4.28
N SER A 122 -9.91 -1.87 5.10
CA SER A 122 -11.14 -1.22 5.57
C SER A 122 -10.96 0.28 5.72
N ASN A 123 -11.99 1.06 5.39
CA ASN A 123 -12.04 2.50 5.64
C ASN A 123 -12.74 2.89 6.95
N ARG A 124 -13.08 1.93 7.81
CA ARG A 124 -13.80 2.20 9.06
C ARG A 124 -12.98 3.07 9.99
N VAL A 125 -13.64 4.06 10.61
CA VAL A 125 -13.05 4.89 11.66
C VAL A 125 -13.74 4.56 12.99
N PRO A 126 -13.01 4.41 14.11
CA PRO A 126 -13.61 4.24 15.42
C PRO A 126 -14.63 5.35 15.72
N ARG A 127 -15.77 4.97 16.31
CA ARG A 127 -16.86 5.91 16.63
C ARG A 127 -16.38 7.08 17.49
N SER A 128 -15.42 6.82 18.38
CA SER A 128 -14.82 7.82 19.27
C SER A 128 -14.00 8.90 18.56
N LEU A 129 -13.61 8.68 17.29
CA LEU A 129 -12.86 9.63 16.48
C LEU A 129 -13.74 10.42 15.51
N HIS A 130 -15.05 10.20 15.51
CA HIS A 130 -16.05 11.00 14.77
C HIS A 130 -15.68 11.26 13.29
N GLY A 131 -15.19 10.24 12.59
CA GLY A 131 -14.81 10.36 11.18
C GLY A 131 -13.55 11.17 10.90
N LEU A 132 -12.67 11.38 11.90
CA LEU A 132 -11.39 12.10 11.80
C LEU A 132 -11.47 13.57 11.35
N GLY A 133 -12.68 14.15 11.33
CA GLY A 133 -12.93 15.47 10.75
C GLY A 133 -13.02 15.49 9.22
N LEU A 134 -13.19 14.31 8.60
CA LEU A 134 -13.34 14.14 7.16
C LEU A 134 -14.83 14.08 6.76
N ASN A 135 -15.10 14.40 5.50
CA ASN A 135 -16.42 14.16 4.90
C ASN A 135 -16.54 12.69 4.42
N GLY A 136 -17.74 12.29 4.02
CA GLY A 136 -18.00 10.93 3.52
C GLY A 136 -17.15 10.56 2.31
N ASP A 137 -17.00 11.49 1.35
CA ASP A 137 -16.26 11.26 0.11
C ASP A 137 -14.79 10.89 0.38
N SER A 138 -14.11 11.63 1.26
CA SER A 138 -12.74 11.34 1.67
C SER A 138 -12.58 9.99 2.36
N LEU A 139 -13.57 9.58 3.17
CA LEU A 139 -13.55 8.26 3.81
C LEU A 139 -13.81 7.11 2.83
N THR A 140 -14.42 7.37 1.69
CA THR A 140 -14.62 6.36 0.63
C THR A 140 -13.51 6.34 -0.42
N ALA A 141 -12.64 7.35 -0.44
CA ALA A 141 -11.51 7.46 -1.36
C ALA A 141 -10.32 6.57 -0.94
N HIS A 142 -9.37 6.39 -1.87
CA HIS A 142 -8.17 5.54 -1.68
C HIS A 142 -7.24 6.00 -0.54
N ILE A 143 -7.37 7.25 -0.07
CA ILE A 143 -6.61 7.73 1.10
C ILE A 143 -6.99 6.97 2.37
N ALA A 144 -8.22 6.46 2.46
CA ALA A 144 -8.74 5.84 3.67
C ALA A 144 -8.40 4.34 3.76
N TRP A 145 -8.16 3.69 2.64
CA TRP A 145 -8.05 2.24 2.50
C TRP A 145 -7.71 1.84 1.06
N ASP A 146 -7.35 0.58 0.89
CA ASP A 146 -7.06 -0.02 -0.41
C ASP A 146 -8.34 -0.62 -0.98
N ILE A 147 -8.96 0.10 -1.92
CA ILE A 147 -10.25 -0.23 -2.51
C ILE A 147 -10.20 -1.62 -3.18
N GLY A 148 -11.03 -2.53 -2.66
CA GLY A 148 -11.16 -3.90 -3.19
C GLY A 148 -10.10 -4.89 -2.68
N ALA A 149 -8.98 -4.42 -2.12
CA ALA A 149 -7.90 -5.31 -1.66
C ALA A 149 -8.37 -6.30 -0.59
N GLY A 150 -9.15 -5.82 0.39
CA GLY A 150 -9.71 -6.69 1.42
C GLY A 150 -10.63 -7.79 0.83
N ALA A 151 -11.43 -7.46 -0.18
CA ALA A 151 -12.30 -8.44 -0.84
C ALA A 151 -11.49 -9.49 -1.62
N VAL A 152 -10.48 -9.06 -2.39
CA VAL A 152 -9.55 -9.95 -3.08
C VAL A 152 -8.84 -10.88 -2.10
N THR A 153 -8.38 -10.36 -0.94
CA THR A 153 -7.72 -11.15 0.10
C THR A 153 -8.62 -12.26 0.64
N ARG A 154 -9.89 -11.98 0.96
CA ARG A 154 -10.84 -13.02 1.42
C ARG A 154 -11.05 -14.09 0.37
N LEU A 155 -11.21 -13.68 -0.89
CA LEU A 155 -11.38 -14.58 -2.00
C LEU A 155 -10.14 -15.44 -2.30
N LEU A 156 -8.94 -14.90 -2.10
CA LEU A 156 -7.69 -15.66 -2.20
C LEU A 156 -7.53 -16.63 -1.03
N SER A 157 -7.89 -16.23 0.18
CA SER A 157 -7.91 -17.11 1.36
C SER A 157 -8.77 -18.35 1.11
N GLU A 158 -9.97 -18.17 0.56
CA GLU A 158 -10.84 -19.28 0.17
C GLU A 158 -10.23 -20.17 -0.92
N ARG A 159 -9.78 -19.58 -2.04
CA ARG A 159 -9.27 -20.34 -3.19
C ARG A 159 -7.97 -21.11 -2.91
N LEU A 160 -7.07 -20.51 -2.14
CA LEU A 160 -5.76 -21.10 -1.81
C LEU A 160 -5.79 -21.88 -0.49
N GLN A 161 -6.93 -21.88 0.20
CA GLN A 161 -7.09 -22.41 1.56
C GLN A 161 -6.02 -21.84 2.51
N ALA A 162 -5.83 -20.52 2.49
CA ALA A 162 -4.79 -19.84 3.24
C ALA A 162 -5.37 -19.05 4.40
N SER A 163 -4.68 -19.02 5.54
CA SER A 163 -5.07 -18.14 6.64
C SER A 163 -4.82 -16.67 6.25
N ALA A 164 -5.69 -15.75 6.68
CA ALA A 164 -5.56 -14.34 6.35
C ALA A 164 -5.84 -13.42 7.55
N VAL A 165 -5.08 -12.33 7.66
CA VAL A 165 -5.32 -11.25 8.63
C VAL A 165 -5.60 -9.95 7.88
N LEU A 166 -6.75 -9.34 8.14
CA LEU A 166 -7.20 -8.13 7.47
C LEU A 166 -7.48 -7.03 8.49
N ALA A 167 -7.00 -5.82 8.23
CA ALA A 167 -7.28 -4.67 9.07
C ALA A 167 -8.76 -4.29 9.02
N ASN A 168 -9.40 -4.10 10.17
CA ASN A 168 -10.81 -3.68 10.22
C ASN A 168 -11.00 -2.17 10.28
N TYR A 169 -9.93 -1.38 10.37
CA TYR A 169 -9.97 0.07 10.51
C TYR A 169 -9.03 0.75 9.52
N SER A 170 -9.38 2.00 9.18
CA SER A 170 -8.69 2.84 8.21
C SER A 170 -7.26 3.13 8.60
N ARG A 171 -6.37 3.10 7.61
CA ARG A 171 -4.98 3.55 7.70
C ARG A 171 -4.86 5.02 8.12
N LEU A 172 -5.91 5.83 7.97
CA LEU A 172 -5.94 7.21 8.43
C LEU A 172 -6.04 7.32 9.96
N VAL A 173 -6.48 6.27 10.65
CA VAL A 173 -6.42 6.23 12.11
C VAL A 173 -4.99 5.94 12.55
N ILE A 174 -4.43 4.86 12.03
CA ILE A 174 -3.04 4.47 12.18
C ILE A 174 -2.71 3.56 11.02
N ASP A 175 -1.63 3.83 10.30
CA ASP A 175 -1.20 3.00 9.19
C ASP A 175 -0.45 1.78 9.73
N LEU A 176 -1.04 0.60 9.54
CA LEU A 176 -0.49 -0.67 10.05
C LEU A 176 0.73 -1.14 9.26
N ASN A 177 0.99 -0.56 8.09
CA ASN A 177 2.17 -0.88 7.29
C ASN A 177 3.25 0.21 7.40
N ARG A 178 3.32 0.92 8.53
CA ARG A 178 4.33 1.96 8.81
C ARG A 178 4.98 1.78 10.17
N ASP A 179 6.29 2.03 10.24
CA ASP A 179 6.99 2.14 11.52
C ASP A 179 6.37 3.27 12.36
N LEU A 180 6.17 3.05 13.66
CA LEU A 180 5.50 4.01 14.53
C LEU A 180 6.26 5.34 14.72
N ASN A 181 7.56 5.37 14.40
CA ASN A 181 8.37 6.58 14.37
C ASN A 181 8.25 7.33 13.04
N ASP A 182 7.71 6.70 11.99
CA ASP A 182 7.43 7.35 10.72
C ASP A 182 6.23 8.30 10.88
N PRO A 183 6.34 9.58 10.47
CA PRO A 183 5.22 10.53 10.54
C PRO A 183 3.96 10.07 9.79
N SER A 184 4.11 9.23 8.77
CA SER A 184 3.00 8.66 7.99
C SER A 184 2.24 7.54 8.70
N ALA A 185 2.74 7.02 9.84
CA ALA A 185 1.96 6.10 10.68
C ALA A 185 0.71 6.77 11.27
N PHE A 186 0.74 8.10 11.45
CA PHE A 186 -0.39 8.90 11.91
C PHE A 186 -0.56 10.13 11.00
N PRO A 187 -1.04 9.95 9.75
CA PRO A 187 -0.93 10.99 8.73
C PRO A 187 -1.81 12.19 9.10
N ALA A 188 -1.22 13.37 9.23
CA ALA A 188 -1.98 14.62 9.38
C ALA A 188 -2.52 15.12 8.04
N ILE A 189 -1.89 14.73 6.93
CA ILE A 189 -2.28 15.06 5.56
C ILE A 189 -2.13 13.80 4.70
N SER A 190 -3.12 13.51 3.85
CA SER A 190 -3.05 12.44 2.83
C SER A 190 -3.61 12.96 1.51
N ASP A 191 -2.82 12.90 0.43
CA ASP A 191 -3.13 13.46 -0.89
C ASP A 191 -3.74 14.89 -0.87
N GLY A 192 -3.18 15.74 -0.01
CA GLY A 192 -3.62 17.13 0.15
C GLY A 192 -4.88 17.32 1.01
N VAL A 193 -5.48 16.23 1.51
CA VAL A 193 -6.60 16.26 2.45
C VAL A 193 -6.07 16.33 3.89
N LEU A 194 -6.49 17.36 4.63
CA LEU A 194 -6.19 17.51 6.05
C LEU A 194 -7.02 16.53 6.88
N ILE A 195 -6.34 15.75 7.71
CA ILE A 195 -6.96 14.81 8.66
C ILE A 195 -6.89 15.48 10.03
N ALA A 196 -7.89 16.33 10.33
CA ALA A 196 -7.85 17.24 11.47
C ALA A 196 -7.65 16.52 12.82
N ALA A 197 -8.21 15.33 12.99
CA ALA A 197 -8.05 14.52 14.20
C ALA A 197 -6.63 13.94 14.38
N ASN A 198 -5.76 14.08 13.38
CA ASN A 198 -4.36 13.65 13.43
C ASN A 198 -3.38 14.81 13.60
N LEU A 199 -3.85 16.06 13.53
CA LEU A 199 -3.02 17.23 13.78
C LEU A 199 -2.61 17.26 15.26
N ASP A 200 -1.31 17.43 15.52
CA ASP A 200 -0.73 17.52 16.86
C ASP A 200 -1.18 16.39 17.82
N LEU A 201 -1.29 15.16 17.30
CA LEU A 201 -1.67 13.98 18.09
C LEU A 201 -0.79 13.84 19.34
N SER A 202 -1.44 13.84 20.51
CA SER A 202 -0.76 13.64 21.79
C SER A 202 -0.14 12.24 21.88
N VAL A 203 0.91 12.11 22.69
CA VAL A 203 1.56 10.81 22.97
C VAL A 203 0.55 9.78 23.47
N THR A 204 -0.39 10.19 24.33
CA THR A 204 -1.46 9.31 24.84
C THR A 204 -2.40 8.85 23.73
N ALA A 205 -2.79 9.73 22.81
CA ALA A 205 -3.65 9.36 21.69
C ALA A 205 -2.95 8.41 20.71
N LYS A 206 -1.66 8.63 20.43
CA LYS A 206 -0.85 7.71 19.63
C LYS A 206 -0.78 6.33 20.29
N ALA A 207 -0.40 6.28 21.58
CA ALA A 207 -0.32 5.04 22.34
C ALA A 207 -1.65 4.27 22.37
N GLU A 208 -2.78 4.99 22.48
CA GLU A 208 -4.09 4.36 22.45
C GLU A 208 -4.40 3.69 21.10
N ARG A 209 -4.12 4.37 19.98
CA ARG A 209 -4.29 3.83 18.63
C ARG A 209 -3.33 2.67 18.36
N THR A 210 -2.08 2.80 18.78
CA THR A 210 -1.08 1.73 18.70
C THR A 210 -1.57 0.46 19.41
N ARG A 211 -1.95 0.57 20.69
CA ARG A 211 -2.41 -0.59 21.46
C ARG A 211 -3.70 -1.20 20.91
N ALA A 212 -4.66 -0.36 20.54
CA ALA A 212 -5.98 -0.83 20.13
C ALA A 212 -5.99 -1.47 18.74
N LEU A 213 -5.14 -1.00 17.81
CA LEU A 213 -5.18 -1.39 16.40
C LEU A 213 -3.86 -2.04 15.95
N PHE A 214 -2.73 -1.35 16.11
CA PHE A 214 -1.43 -1.78 15.58
C PHE A 214 -0.91 -3.04 16.25
N GLU A 215 -0.75 -3.01 17.57
CA GLU A 215 -0.28 -4.16 18.35
C GLU A 215 -1.23 -5.35 18.17
N ALA A 216 -2.54 -5.10 18.27
CA ALA A 216 -3.55 -6.15 18.12
C ALA A 216 -3.49 -6.84 16.75
N TYR A 217 -3.36 -6.08 15.65
CA TYR A 217 -3.24 -6.64 14.29
C TYR A 217 -1.92 -7.42 14.10
N HIS A 218 -0.79 -6.84 14.50
CA HIS A 218 0.50 -7.49 14.30
C HIS A 218 0.73 -8.69 15.23
N ASP A 219 0.15 -8.70 16.44
CA ASP A 219 0.17 -9.86 17.31
C ASP A 219 -0.65 -11.02 16.72
N ALA A 220 -1.79 -10.71 16.08
CA ALA A 220 -2.57 -11.71 15.36
C ALA A 220 -1.79 -12.28 14.16
N LEU A 221 -1.21 -11.42 13.32
CA LEU A 221 -0.39 -11.85 12.19
C LEU A 221 0.81 -12.70 12.64
N ARG A 222 1.52 -12.27 13.68
CA ARG A 222 2.60 -13.03 14.31
C ARG A 222 2.11 -14.39 14.83
N GLY A 223 0.93 -14.42 15.43
CA GLY A 223 0.29 -15.64 15.93
C GLY A 223 0.07 -16.66 14.81
N VAL A 224 -0.49 -16.24 13.68
CA VAL A 224 -0.74 -17.09 12.50
C VAL A 224 0.57 -17.59 11.92
N ILE A 225 1.55 -16.71 11.71
CA ILE A 225 2.88 -17.08 11.19
C ILE A 225 3.53 -18.12 12.11
N LYS A 226 3.51 -17.87 13.43
CA LYS A 226 4.09 -18.79 14.41
C LYS A 226 3.38 -20.14 14.41
N ALA A 227 2.06 -20.18 14.28
CA ALA A 227 1.29 -21.41 14.25
C ALA A 227 1.63 -22.29 13.02
N GLN A 228 2.00 -21.67 11.90
CA GLN A 228 2.41 -22.38 10.69
C GLN A 228 3.93 -22.64 10.59
N THR A 229 4.71 -22.14 11.54
CA THR A 229 6.18 -22.30 11.54
C THR A 229 6.57 -23.58 12.29
N THR A 230 7.45 -24.37 11.68
CA THR A 230 8.02 -25.58 12.26
C THR A 230 9.55 -25.53 12.20
N THR A 231 10.23 -26.54 12.74
CA THR A 231 11.69 -26.65 12.63
C THR A 231 12.17 -26.83 11.19
N GLU A 232 11.34 -27.40 10.31
CA GLU A 232 11.74 -27.76 8.94
C GLU A 232 11.09 -26.87 7.87
N ARG A 233 9.98 -26.21 8.20
CA ARG A 233 9.21 -25.39 7.27
C ARG A 233 8.82 -24.04 7.86
N THR A 234 8.88 -23.02 7.02
CA THR A 234 8.40 -21.66 7.30
C THR A 234 7.24 -21.32 6.37
N PRO A 235 6.27 -20.49 6.80
CA PRO A 235 5.21 -20.05 5.91
C PRO A 235 5.71 -19.05 4.85
N VAL A 236 4.93 -18.93 3.78
CA VAL A 236 5.03 -17.84 2.81
C VAL A 236 4.09 -16.70 3.25
N LEU A 237 4.55 -15.45 3.18
CA LEU A 237 3.73 -14.27 3.47
C LEU A 237 3.41 -13.49 2.19
N ILE A 238 2.14 -13.26 1.90
CA ILE A 238 1.72 -12.38 0.80
C ILE A 238 0.90 -11.21 1.37
N CYS A 239 1.37 -10.00 1.13
CA CYS A 239 0.68 -8.78 1.54
C CYS A 239 -0.10 -8.20 0.35
N LEU A 240 -1.40 -8.01 0.50
CA LEU A 240 -2.31 -7.58 -0.56
C LEU A 240 -2.67 -6.12 -0.39
N HIS A 241 -2.43 -5.35 -1.44
CA HIS A 241 -2.68 -3.91 -1.52
C HIS A 241 -3.36 -3.54 -2.82
N SER A 242 -3.85 -2.31 -2.88
CA SER A 242 -4.31 -1.72 -4.12
C SER A 242 -3.92 -0.26 -4.24
N PHE A 243 -3.82 0.22 -5.46
CA PHE A 243 -3.41 1.59 -5.74
C PHE A 243 -4.31 2.27 -6.76
N THR A 244 -4.53 3.58 -6.59
CA THR A 244 -5.31 4.40 -7.53
C THR A 244 -4.66 4.47 -8.93
N PRO A 245 -5.40 4.41 -10.04
CA PRO A 245 -4.81 4.54 -11.37
C PRO A 245 -4.05 5.85 -11.63
N TYR A 246 -4.40 6.92 -10.90
CA TYR A 246 -3.80 8.24 -11.07
C TYR A 246 -3.34 8.80 -9.73
N VAL A 247 -2.10 9.30 -9.70
CA VAL A 247 -1.58 10.09 -8.57
C VAL A 247 -1.04 11.39 -9.13
N HIS A 248 -1.51 12.52 -8.57
CA HIS A 248 -1.12 13.87 -9.02
C HIS A 248 -1.22 14.08 -10.56
N GLY A 249 -2.23 13.48 -11.19
CA GLY A 249 -2.46 13.56 -12.64
C GLY A 249 -1.60 12.64 -13.50
N VAL A 250 -0.73 11.82 -12.90
CA VAL A 250 0.12 10.86 -13.61
C VAL A 250 -0.57 9.49 -13.64
N TRP A 251 -0.74 8.94 -14.85
CA TRP A 251 -1.26 7.59 -15.06
C TRP A 251 -0.23 6.52 -14.68
N ARG A 252 -0.69 5.50 -13.95
CA ARG A 252 0.12 4.32 -13.58
C ARG A 252 -0.22 3.14 -14.49
N PRO A 253 0.68 2.77 -15.43
CA PRO A 253 0.35 1.81 -16.49
C PRO A 253 0.21 0.38 -16.00
N TRP A 254 0.87 0.04 -14.90
CA TRP A 254 0.85 -1.31 -14.34
C TRP A 254 -0.55 -1.67 -13.84
N GLN A 255 -0.99 -2.89 -14.16
CA GLN A 255 -2.22 -3.46 -13.59
C GLN A 255 -1.94 -4.17 -12.27
N VAL A 256 -0.76 -4.79 -12.16
CA VAL A 256 -0.29 -5.49 -10.96
C VAL A 256 1.17 -5.11 -10.72
N GLY A 257 1.52 -4.74 -9.49
CA GLY A 257 2.88 -4.54 -9.02
C GLY A 257 3.30 -5.64 -8.07
N ILE A 258 4.53 -6.12 -8.19
CA ILE A 258 5.12 -7.05 -7.22
C ILE A 258 6.25 -6.35 -6.49
N LEU A 259 6.08 -6.16 -5.18
CA LEU A 259 6.99 -5.46 -4.28
C LEU A 259 7.84 -6.47 -3.53
N TRP A 260 9.15 -6.27 -3.57
CA TRP A 260 10.13 -7.17 -2.96
C TRP A 260 11.51 -6.51 -2.88
N HIS A 261 12.35 -7.00 -1.97
CA HIS A 261 13.71 -6.52 -1.76
C HIS A 261 14.76 -7.59 -2.10
N ASP A 262 15.29 -8.30 -1.10
CA ASP A 262 16.47 -9.16 -1.25
C ASP A 262 16.15 -10.62 -1.58
N ASP A 263 14.95 -11.11 -1.25
CA ASP A 263 14.55 -12.50 -1.51
C ASP A 263 13.71 -12.63 -2.80
N PRO A 264 14.30 -13.11 -3.92
CA PRO A 264 13.60 -13.22 -5.19
C PRO A 264 12.71 -14.46 -5.30
N ARG A 265 12.75 -15.38 -4.32
CA ARG A 265 12.23 -16.75 -4.48
C ARG A 265 10.75 -16.77 -4.84
N LEU A 266 9.95 -15.86 -4.28
CA LEU A 266 8.53 -15.74 -4.62
C LEU A 266 8.29 -14.70 -5.73
N ALA A 267 8.88 -13.51 -5.60
CA ALA A 267 8.57 -12.37 -6.45
C ALA A 267 8.92 -12.60 -7.92
N VAL A 268 10.09 -13.18 -8.23
CA VAL A 268 10.54 -13.37 -9.61
C VAL A 268 9.69 -14.42 -10.35
N PRO A 269 9.42 -15.62 -9.79
CA PRO A 269 8.50 -16.57 -10.41
C PRO A 269 7.07 -16.02 -10.55
N LEU A 270 6.57 -15.31 -9.53
CA LEU A 270 5.24 -14.69 -9.57
C LEU A 270 5.11 -13.67 -10.69
N MET A 271 6.08 -12.76 -10.82
CA MET A 271 6.11 -11.80 -11.93
C MET A 271 6.20 -12.49 -13.29
N THR A 272 7.00 -13.55 -13.40
CA THR A 272 7.14 -14.31 -14.65
C THR A 272 5.80 -14.91 -15.05
N ALA A 273 5.16 -15.65 -14.14
CA ALA A 273 3.89 -16.30 -14.40
C ALA A 273 2.74 -15.31 -14.69
N LEU A 274 2.69 -14.16 -14.02
CA LEU A 274 1.71 -13.11 -14.32
C LEU A 274 1.87 -12.52 -15.73
N ARG A 275 3.11 -12.48 -16.25
CA ARG A 275 3.42 -11.95 -17.59
C ARG A 275 3.13 -12.95 -18.72
N GLU A 276 3.04 -14.26 -18.43
CA GLU A 276 2.91 -15.31 -19.44
C GLU A 276 1.66 -15.14 -20.33
N ALA A 277 0.54 -14.70 -19.76
CA ALA A 277 -0.70 -14.48 -20.51
C ALA A 277 -0.62 -13.25 -21.46
N GLY A 278 0.36 -12.36 -21.27
CA GLY A 278 0.61 -11.20 -22.12
C GLY A 278 -0.42 -10.06 -22.03
N ASP A 279 -1.39 -10.14 -21.11
CA ASP A 279 -2.50 -9.17 -20.97
C ASP A 279 -2.37 -8.24 -19.75
N LEU A 280 -1.35 -8.46 -18.92
CA LEU A 280 -0.99 -7.60 -17.78
C LEU A 280 0.37 -6.93 -17.99
N ILE A 281 0.41 -5.62 -17.74
CA ILE A 281 1.64 -4.88 -17.48
C ILE A 281 1.96 -5.07 -15.99
N VAL A 282 2.96 -5.90 -15.71
CA VAL A 282 3.39 -6.25 -14.36
C VAL A 282 4.58 -5.38 -13.95
N GLY A 283 4.40 -4.58 -12.90
CA GLY A 283 5.43 -3.76 -12.28
C GLY A 283 6.37 -4.59 -11.41
N ASP A 284 7.68 -4.37 -11.57
CA ASP A 284 8.71 -4.86 -10.64
C ASP A 284 9.07 -3.71 -9.72
N ASN A 285 8.61 -3.76 -8.46
CA ASN A 285 8.71 -2.63 -7.54
C ASN A 285 8.12 -1.33 -8.13
N GLU A 286 6.95 -1.46 -8.74
CA GLU A 286 6.14 -0.34 -9.25
C GLU A 286 4.67 -0.57 -8.87
N PRO A 287 3.89 0.48 -8.53
CA PRO A 287 4.28 1.90 -8.51
C PRO A 287 5.02 2.33 -7.24
N TYR A 288 5.20 1.40 -6.30
CA TYR A 288 6.00 1.55 -5.10
C TYR A 288 7.02 0.41 -5.04
N SER A 289 8.01 0.56 -4.17
CA SER A 289 9.10 -0.38 -4.05
C SER A 289 9.14 -0.96 -2.64
N GLY A 290 9.19 -2.29 -2.53
CA GLY A 290 9.39 -3.00 -1.27
C GLY A 290 10.79 -2.80 -0.67
N ARG A 291 11.62 -1.96 -1.30
CA ARG A 291 12.91 -1.49 -0.77
C ARG A 291 12.76 -0.22 0.05
N HIS A 292 11.53 0.30 0.19
CA HIS A 292 11.28 1.50 0.95
C HIS A 292 11.33 1.18 2.45
N SER A 293 12.19 1.86 3.18
CA SER A 293 12.45 1.61 4.61
C SER A 293 11.29 1.93 5.57
N ALA A 294 10.10 2.20 5.03
CA ALA A 294 8.93 2.54 5.83
C ALA A 294 7.84 1.45 5.76
N ASP A 295 7.99 0.44 4.89
CA ASP A 295 7.07 -0.69 4.86
C ASP A 295 7.31 -1.56 6.10
N PHE A 296 6.31 -1.71 6.96
CA PHE A 296 6.50 -2.36 8.26
C PHE A 296 6.19 -3.86 8.23
N THR A 297 5.11 -4.25 7.56
CA THR A 297 4.57 -5.61 7.65
C THR A 297 5.56 -6.64 7.10
N VAL A 298 6.13 -6.36 5.93
CA VAL A 298 7.12 -7.25 5.29
C VAL A 298 8.43 -7.30 6.08
N ASP A 299 9.00 -6.15 6.43
CA ASP A 299 10.26 -6.07 7.17
C ASP A 299 10.18 -6.88 8.47
N HIS A 300 9.11 -6.66 9.23
CA HIS A 300 8.97 -7.20 10.58
C HIS A 300 8.43 -8.63 10.63
N HIS A 301 7.61 -9.05 9.65
CA HIS A 301 6.99 -10.38 9.66
C HIS A 301 7.53 -11.36 8.62
N ALA A 302 8.32 -10.91 7.64
CA ALA A 302 8.94 -11.78 6.65
C ALA A 302 10.46 -11.69 6.63
N GLU A 303 11.03 -10.50 6.40
CA GLU A 303 12.48 -10.37 6.14
C GLU A 303 13.32 -10.79 7.35
N THR A 304 12.98 -10.27 8.53
CA THR A 304 13.66 -10.61 9.79
C THR A 304 13.59 -12.09 10.16
N LEU A 305 12.62 -12.82 9.58
CA LEU A 305 12.39 -14.25 9.80
C LEU A 305 12.88 -15.12 8.62
N GLY A 306 13.35 -14.51 7.54
CA GLY A 306 13.75 -15.20 6.31
C GLY A 306 12.59 -15.91 5.59
N LEU A 307 11.35 -15.44 5.76
CA LEU A 307 10.21 -16.00 5.03
C LEU A 307 10.28 -15.60 3.56
N ALA A 308 9.89 -16.49 2.65
CA ALA A 308 9.60 -16.05 1.29
C ALA A 308 8.35 -15.17 1.31
N TYR A 309 8.40 -14.02 0.61
CA TYR A 309 7.32 -13.05 0.63
C TYR A 309 7.15 -12.30 -0.68
N ALA A 310 6.00 -11.64 -0.84
CA ALA A 310 5.78 -10.63 -1.85
C ALA A 310 4.67 -9.67 -1.41
N GLY A 311 4.85 -8.38 -1.67
CA GLY A 311 3.74 -7.43 -1.72
C GLY A 311 3.10 -7.49 -3.10
N ILE A 312 1.78 -7.61 -3.18
CA ILE A 312 1.02 -7.57 -4.43
C ILE A 312 0.17 -6.31 -4.41
N GLU A 313 0.46 -5.41 -5.35
CA GLU A 313 -0.23 -4.15 -5.57
C GLU A 313 -1.16 -4.29 -6.77
N ILE A 314 -2.46 -4.08 -6.59
CA ILE A 314 -3.45 -4.21 -7.67
C ILE A 314 -4.01 -2.84 -8.02
N ARG A 315 -4.03 -2.46 -9.30
CA ARG A 315 -4.64 -1.17 -9.68
C ARG A 315 -6.15 -1.23 -9.41
N GLN A 316 -6.64 -0.29 -8.61
CA GLN A 316 -7.97 -0.40 -7.98
C GLN A 316 -9.13 -0.42 -9.00
N ASP A 317 -8.99 0.15 -10.19
CA ASP A 317 -9.99 0.12 -11.27
C ASP A 317 -10.28 -1.30 -11.76
N LEU A 318 -9.44 -2.27 -11.41
CA LEU A 318 -9.63 -3.68 -11.74
C LEU A 318 -10.43 -4.43 -10.68
N ILE A 319 -10.59 -3.87 -9.48
CA ILE A 319 -11.14 -4.53 -8.29
C ILE A 319 -12.09 -3.65 -7.47
N ASP A 320 -12.58 -2.54 -8.03
CA ASP A 320 -13.59 -1.67 -7.42
C ASP A 320 -15.03 -2.24 -7.52
N THR A 321 -15.20 -3.35 -8.25
CA THR A 321 -16.46 -4.10 -8.35
C THR A 321 -16.27 -5.55 -7.92
N GLU A 322 -17.34 -6.18 -7.43
CA GLU A 322 -17.34 -7.61 -7.08
C GLU A 322 -16.87 -8.49 -8.23
N SER A 323 -17.32 -8.21 -9.46
CA SER A 323 -16.89 -8.97 -10.65
C SER A 323 -15.39 -8.82 -10.94
N GLY A 324 -14.83 -7.63 -10.71
CA GLY A 324 -13.41 -7.35 -10.86
C GLY A 324 -12.58 -8.09 -9.81
N GLN A 325 -13.03 -8.04 -8.56
CA GLN A 325 -12.43 -8.76 -7.43
C GLN A 325 -12.38 -10.27 -7.69
N GLN A 326 -13.50 -10.86 -8.17
CA GLN A 326 -13.55 -12.27 -8.52
C GLN A 326 -12.56 -12.63 -9.62
N ARG A 327 -12.57 -11.90 -10.75
CA ARG A 327 -11.65 -12.16 -11.87
C ARG A 327 -10.18 -12.04 -11.47
N MET A 328 -9.84 -11.00 -10.70
CA MET A 328 -8.46 -10.80 -10.27
C MET A 328 -8.03 -11.89 -9.28
N ALA A 329 -8.88 -12.24 -8.33
CA ALA A 329 -8.57 -13.28 -7.36
C ALA A 329 -8.51 -14.69 -7.98
N ASP A 330 -9.36 -15.01 -8.97
CA ASP A 330 -9.23 -16.24 -9.79
C ASP A 330 -7.87 -16.31 -10.49
N ARG A 331 -7.47 -15.20 -11.12
CA ARG A 331 -6.20 -15.12 -11.84
C ARG A 331 -5.00 -15.26 -10.90
N LEU A 332 -4.99 -14.51 -9.80
CA LEU A 332 -3.92 -14.56 -8.81
C LEU A 332 -3.83 -15.95 -8.18
N ALA A 333 -4.96 -16.58 -7.83
CA ALA A 333 -4.97 -17.94 -7.29
C ALA A 333 -4.38 -18.95 -8.29
N ALA A 334 -4.79 -18.90 -9.57
CA ALA A 334 -4.27 -19.80 -10.59
C ALA A 334 -2.74 -19.67 -10.77
N VAL A 335 -2.22 -18.45 -10.73
CA VAL A 335 -0.77 -18.21 -10.80
C VAL A 335 -0.05 -18.68 -9.53
N LEU A 336 -0.59 -18.33 -8.36
CA LEU A 336 0.00 -18.71 -7.08
C LEU A 336 0.00 -20.23 -6.87
N GLU A 337 -1.02 -20.95 -7.32
CA GLU A 337 -1.05 -22.43 -7.27
C GLU A 337 0.15 -23.07 -7.99
N VAL A 338 0.64 -22.45 -9.07
CA VAL A 338 1.83 -22.92 -9.80
C VAL A 338 3.10 -22.54 -9.06
N VAL A 339 3.22 -21.28 -8.65
CA VAL A 339 4.44 -20.76 -8.00
C VAL A 339 4.68 -21.43 -6.64
N LEU A 340 3.63 -21.67 -5.87
CA LEU A 340 3.69 -22.27 -4.54
C LEU A 340 4.02 -23.77 -4.55
N GLN A 341 4.23 -24.39 -5.71
CA GLN A 341 4.77 -25.76 -5.79
C GLN A 341 6.27 -25.82 -5.49
N ASP A 342 6.97 -24.69 -5.49
CA ASP A 342 8.39 -24.64 -5.18
C ASP A 342 8.63 -24.77 -3.66
N GLU A 343 9.05 -25.97 -3.23
CA GLU A 343 9.35 -26.26 -1.82
C GLU A 343 10.46 -25.39 -1.21
N ARG A 344 11.26 -24.68 -2.03
CA ARG A 344 12.25 -23.72 -1.53
C ARG A 344 11.59 -22.50 -0.89
N LEU A 345 10.34 -22.19 -1.20
CA LEU A 345 9.58 -21.09 -0.61
C LEU A 345 9.30 -21.31 0.88
N PHE A 346 9.14 -22.58 1.28
CA PHE A 346 8.77 -22.94 2.64
C PHE A 346 9.98 -23.24 3.53
N ARG A 347 11.12 -22.61 3.24
CA ARG A 347 12.36 -22.72 4.03
C ARG A 347 12.88 -21.32 4.36
N PRO A 348 13.62 -21.14 5.47
CA PRO A 348 14.28 -19.86 5.75
C PRO A 348 15.23 -19.45 4.61
N PHE A 349 15.23 -18.17 4.26
CA PHE A 349 16.17 -17.58 3.32
C PHE A 349 17.59 -17.57 3.92
N ALA A 350 18.58 -18.05 3.17
CA ALA A 350 19.96 -18.17 3.65
C ALA A 350 20.92 -17.11 3.06
N GLY A 351 20.42 -16.20 2.20
CA GLY A 351 21.24 -15.26 1.43
C GLY A 351 21.72 -15.85 0.11
#